data_AF-A0A2U2ZH61-F1
#
_entry.id   AF-A0A2U2ZH61-F1
#
_cell.length_a   1.000
_cell.length_b   1.000
_cell.length_c   1.000
_cell.angle_alpha   90.00
_cell.angle_beta   90.00
_cell.angle_gamma   90.00
#
_symmetry.space_group_name_H-M   'P 1'
#
loop_
_entity.id
_entity.type
_entity.pdbx_description
1 polymer ?
#
loop_
_entity_poly.entity_id
_entity_poly.type
_entity_poly.pdbx_seq_one_letter_code
_entity_poly.pdbx_strand_id
1 'polypeptide(L)'
;MAATRRIAVSTVIAAVCAVPLAGCGTGADGFDEESQDPKKAEPAPKNVVRLIGDGSTAYTGAQPHLPEPERLEPGEKPPQFVVFSWDGAGEDSQKLFSHFRKVAKENDATMTYFLSGVYMLPEEKRDLYRPPQHSPGRSDIGFNDVEGIAATVEQLRLAWLEGNEIGTHFNGHFCGPDGGVGEWSVAEWKDEIAQAKSFVKAWRTHTGMKNEAPLPFDYDKELIGARTPCLEGQENFMEAARELGFRYDTSGVNNQVWPERKQGLWDLSLQLVPFPGHSFEQLAMDYNFMVNQSGTETQGDPAKHGRWGDEMRDGLLAGFERAYDGNRAPLIIGNHFESWNGGTYMRAVEEVVKEVCAKSDVRCVSFRQLVDWLDVQDPKTLAKLRTLTVGEAPKQGWKSFLSGAPAPAPKGVPGAPAARG
;
A
#
# COMPACT_ATOMS: atom_id res chain seq x y z
N MET A 1 -60.44 1.60 26.43
CA MET A 1 -60.26 1.22 27.85
C MET A 1 -58.77 1.19 28.14
N ALA A 2 -58.38 1.71 29.31
CA ALA A 2 -57.05 2.18 29.66
C ALA A 2 -56.12 1.11 30.28
N ALA A 3 -54.81 1.37 30.20
CA ALA A 3 -53.70 1.05 31.13
C ALA A 3 -52.42 0.92 30.27
N THR A 4 -51.43 1.82 30.17
CA THR A 4 -50.61 2.65 31.08
C THR A 4 -49.61 1.90 31.97
N ARG A 5 -48.32 2.30 31.81
CA ARG A 5 -47.15 2.26 32.74
C ARG A 5 -46.39 0.92 32.86
N ARG A 6 -45.05 0.87 33.00
CA ARG A 6 -44.07 1.83 33.59
C ARG A 6 -42.63 1.53 33.10
N ILE A 7 -41.84 2.60 32.98
CA ILE A 7 -40.37 2.62 32.87
C ILE A 7 -39.77 2.57 34.30
N ALA A 8 -38.64 1.88 34.49
CA ALA A 8 -37.81 1.99 35.69
C ALA A 8 -36.35 2.23 35.29
N VAL A 9 -35.85 3.41 35.64
CA VAL A 9 -34.43 3.80 35.65
C VAL A 9 -33.89 3.49 37.04
N SER A 10 -32.70 2.89 37.14
CA SER A 10 -31.98 2.73 38.40
C SER A 10 -30.57 3.30 38.25
N THR A 11 -30.32 4.38 38.99
CA THR A 11 -29.03 5.04 39.18
C THR A 11 -28.42 4.50 40.46
N VAL A 12 -27.14 4.15 40.48
CA VAL A 12 -26.37 3.91 41.71
C VAL A 12 -25.18 4.85 41.72
N ILE A 13 -25.19 5.77 42.69
CA ILE A 13 -24.10 6.66 43.07
C ILE A 13 -23.43 6.02 44.29
N ALA A 14 -22.12 5.78 44.22
CA ALA A 14 -21.30 5.44 45.39
C ALA A 14 -20.36 6.61 45.69
N ALA A 15 -20.59 7.24 46.85
CA ALA A 15 -19.74 8.28 47.43
C ALA A 15 -18.64 7.63 48.27
N VAL A 16 -17.40 8.09 48.12
CA VAL A 16 -16.30 7.83 49.07
C VAL A 16 -15.81 9.16 49.60
N CYS A 17 -16.00 9.36 50.91
CA CYS A 17 -15.50 10.49 51.67
C CYS A 17 -14.00 10.33 51.96
N ALA A 18 -13.22 11.37 51.71
CA ALA A 18 -11.89 11.54 52.30
C ALA A 18 -11.84 12.90 53.01
N VAL A 19 -11.48 12.86 54.29
CA VAL A 19 -11.37 13.99 55.22
C VAL A 19 -10.04 14.72 54.98
N PRO A 20 -9.98 16.05 54.87
CA PRO A 20 -8.72 16.78 54.96
C PRO A 20 -8.46 17.22 56.40
N LEU A 21 -7.31 16.82 56.94
CA LEU A 21 -6.74 17.40 58.16
C LEU A 21 -6.13 18.76 57.83
N ALA A 22 -6.65 19.80 58.47
CA ALA A 22 -6.09 21.15 58.46
C ALA A 22 -4.89 21.26 59.40
N GLY A 23 -3.79 21.86 58.93
CA GLY A 23 -2.68 22.34 59.74
C GLY A 23 -2.37 23.79 59.37
N CYS A 24 -2.42 24.68 60.36
CA CYS A 24 -2.19 26.13 60.23
C CYS A 24 -0.69 26.49 60.24
N GLY A 25 -0.32 27.56 59.54
CA GLY A 25 0.97 28.25 59.71
C GLY A 25 1.00 29.57 58.92
N THR A 26 1.11 30.68 59.64
CA THR A 26 1.03 32.08 59.14
C THR A 26 2.41 32.69 58.84
N GLY A 27 2.53 33.36 57.68
CA GLY A 27 3.23 34.65 57.47
C GLY A 27 4.75 34.68 57.31
N ALA A 28 5.24 35.12 56.13
CA ALA A 28 6.20 36.23 55.90
C ALA A 28 6.76 36.19 54.46
N ASP A 29 7.09 37.36 53.93
CA ASP A 29 7.41 37.73 52.54
C ASP A 29 8.62 37.04 51.88
N GLY A 30 8.59 36.94 50.53
CA GLY A 30 9.78 37.13 49.68
C GLY A 30 10.14 36.05 48.65
N PHE A 31 10.02 36.43 47.36
CA PHE A 31 10.83 36.08 46.18
C PHE A 31 10.74 34.69 45.49
N ASP A 32 10.28 34.76 44.23
CA ASP A 32 10.70 34.09 42.98
C ASP A 32 11.19 32.63 43.00
N GLU A 33 10.40 31.74 42.39
CA GLU A 33 10.77 30.91 41.22
C GLU A 33 9.59 29.99 40.88
N GLU A 34 8.80 30.34 39.85
CA GLU A 34 7.69 29.51 39.39
C GLU A 34 8.24 28.36 38.51
N SER A 35 8.54 27.24 39.16
CA SER A 35 8.76 25.95 38.51
C SER A 35 7.45 25.51 37.84
N GLN A 36 7.40 25.59 36.51
CA GLN A 36 6.28 25.05 35.74
C GLN A 36 6.31 23.52 35.81
N ASP A 37 5.46 22.95 36.66
CA ASP A 37 5.06 21.56 36.58
C ASP A 37 4.52 21.24 35.16
N PRO A 38 4.85 20.08 34.58
CA PRO A 38 4.38 19.72 33.26
C PRO A 38 2.87 19.54 33.32
N LYS A 39 2.13 20.49 32.72
CA LYS A 39 0.69 20.36 32.51
C LYS A 39 0.45 19.03 31.81
N LYS A 40 -0.18 18.11 32.55
CA LYS A 40 -0.78 16.88 32.10
C LYS A 40 -1.52 17.17 30.80
N ALA A 41 -0.99 16.67 29.68
CA ALA A 41 -1.58 16.87 28.37
C ALA A 41 -3.05 16.45 28.41
N GLU A 42 -3.94 17.40 28.13
CA GLU A 42 -5.35 17.10 27.99
C GLU A 42 -5.53 16.05 26.87
N PRO A 43 -6.44 15.07 27.06
CA PRO A 43 -6.68 14.07 26.04
C PRO A 43 -7.18 14.74 24.75
N ALA A 44 -6.57 14.39 23.62
CA ALA A 44 -6.92 14.92 22.31
C ALA A 44 -8.43 14.74 22.02
N PRO A 45 -9.10 15.72 21.38
CA PRO A 45 -10.53 15.63 21.08
C PRO A 45 -10.81 14.42 20.17
N LYS A 46 -11.82 13.62 20.54
CA LYS A 46 -12.18 12.37 19.86
C LYS A 46 -12.81 12.52 18.47
N ASN A 47 -12.79 13.70 17.84
CA ASN A 47 -13.30 13.93 16.47
C ASN A 47 -12.65 15.20 15.88
N VAL A 48 -11.38 15.13 15.48
CA VAL A 48 -10.72 16.25 14.78
C VAL A 48 -10.94 16.06 13.29
N VAL A 49 -12.11 16.46 12.77
CA VAL A 49 -12.25 16.67 11.32
C VAL A 49 -11.80 18.10 11.03
N ARG A 50 -10.60 18.24 10.46
CA ARG A 50 -10.07 19.54 10.03
C ARG A 50 -9.95 19.55 8.52
N LEU A 51 -10.84 20.31 7.86
CA LEU A 51 -10.77 20.52 6.41
C LEU A 51 -9.43 21.10 6.00
N ILE A 52 -8.92 20.68 4.85
CA ILE A 52 -7.66 21.13 4.25
C ILE A 52 -8.00 21.81 2.92
N GLY A 53 -7.39 22.97 2.66
CA GLY A 53 -7.56 23.68 1.39
C GLY A 53 -9.02 24.04 1.11
N ASP A 54 -9.54 23.60 -0.03
CA ASP A 54 -10.91 23.86 -0.48
C ASP A 54 -11.96 22.90 0.15
N GLY A 55 -11.53 22.02 1.05
CA GLY A 55 -12.36 21.00 1.68
C GLY A 55 -12.44 19.68 0.90
N SER A 56 -11.72 19.52 -0.20
CA SER A 56 -11.60 18.24 -0.91
C SER A 56 -11.00 17.12 -0.05
N THR A 57 -10.11 17.51 0.87
CA THR A 57 -9.44 16.62 1.83
C THR A 57 -9.61 17.14 3.25
N ALA A 58 -9.42 16.27 4.24
CA ALA A 58 -9.47 16.62 5.64
C ALA A 58 -8.48 15.79 6.44
N TYR A 59 -7.88 16.38 7.46
CA TYR A 59 -7.22 15.61 8.50
C TYR A 59 -8.29 15.03 9.42
N THR A 60 -8.31 13.70 9.58
CA THR A 60 -9.25 13.00 10.47
C THR A 60 -8.57 12.15 11.56
N GLY A 61 -7.23 12.17 11.61
CA GLY A 61 -6.43 11.35 12.53
C GLY A 61 -5.56 10.34 11.80
N ALA A 62 -5.09 9.32 12.52
CA ALA A 62 -4.41 8.17 11.92
C ALA A 62 -5.42 7.34 11.12
N GLN A 63 -4.94 6.68 10.06
CA GLN A 63 -5.75 5.77 9.28
C GLN A 63 -6.26 4.60 10.15
N PRO A 64 -7.57 4.30 10.11
CA PRO A 64 -8.10 3.15 10.84
C PRO A 64 -7.59 1.83 10.24
N HIS A 65 -7.62 0.78 11.05
CA HIS A 65 -7.24 -0.59 10.64
C HIS A 65 -5.79 -0.74 10.14
N LEU A 66 -4.90 0.20 10.44
CA LEU A 66 -3.46 -0.02 10.30
C LEU A 66 -2.95 -0.90 11.46
N PRO A 67 -2.36 -2.07 11.17
CA PRO A 67 -1.72 -2.89 12.19
C PRO A 67 -0.42 -2.23 12.68
N GLU A 68 -0.12 -2.38 13.96
CA GLU A 68 1.19 -2.00 14.50
C GLU A 68 2.27 -2.92 13.90
N PRO A 69 3.37 -2.36 13.34
CA PRO A 69 4.42 -3.17 12.76
C PRO A 69 5.22 -3.91 13.83
N GLU A 70 5.37 -5.22 13.66
CA GLU A 70 6.06 -6.11 14.60
C GLU A 70 7.45 -6.51 14.09
N ARG A 71 8.46 -6.43 14.96
CA ARG A 71 9.80 -6.91 14.66
C ARG A 71 9.88 -8.42 14.85
N LEU A 72 10.56 -9.11 13.93
CA LEU A 72 10.84 -10.55 14.06
C LEU A 72 11.64 -10.86 15.32
N GLU A 73 11.16 -11.84 16.08
CA GLU A 73 11.92 -12.43 17.18
C GLU A 73 13.09 -13.29 16.65
N PRO A 74 14.17 -13.48 17.43
CA PRO A 74 15.27 -14.35 17.05
C PRO A 74 14.80 -15.79 16.72
N GLY A 75 15.01 -16.22 15.48
CA GLY A 75 14.64 -17.55 15.00
C GLY A 75 13.18 -17.67 14.54
N GLU A 76 12.40 -16.60 14.59
CA GLU A 76 11.03 -16.58 14.09
C GLU A 76 10.99 -16.70 12.57
N LYS A 77 10.08 -17.52 12.06
CA LYS A 77 9.83 -17.64 10.62
C LYS A 77 9.05 -16.40 10.14
N PRO A 78 9.51 -15.68 9.10
CA PRO A 78 8.75 -14.55 8.59
C PRO A 78 7.34 -14.96 8.11
N PRO A 79 6.32 -14.11 8.33
CA PRO A 79 5.03 -14.30 7.67
C PRO A 79 5.19 -14.23 6.16
N GLN A 80 4.31 -14.90 5.41
CA GLN A 80 4.27 -14.72 3.97
C GLN A 80 3.46 -13.46 3.64
N PHE A 81 4.11 -12.43 3.11
CA PHE A 81 3.41 -11.25 2.61
C PHE A 81 2.92 -11.46 1.18
N VAL A 82 1.69 -11.04 0.91
CA VAL A 82 1.14 -10.92 -0.44
C VAL A 82 0.57 -9.51 -0.59
N VAL A 83 1.01 -8.77 -1.60
CA VAL A 83 0.61 -7.38 -1.83
C VAL A 83 -0.14 -7.32 -3.16
N PHE A 84 -1.42 -6.97 -3.10
CA PHE A 84 -2.24 -6.74 -4.28
C PHE A 84 -2.37 -5.24 -4.52
N SER A 85 -2.15 -4.82 -5.76
CA SER A 85 -2.30 -3.42 -6.15
C SER A 85 -3.06 -3.22 -7.45
N TRP A 86 -3.59 -2.02 -7.61
CA TRP A 86 -4.42 -1.61 -8.74
C TRP A 86 -3.92 -0.29 -9.33
N ASP A 87 -3.46 -0.34 -10.58
CA ASP A 87 -2.96 0.81 -11.32
C ASP A 87 -4.12 1.53 -12.01
N GLY A 88 -4.08 2.87 -12.01
CA GLY A 88 -5.18 3.67 -12.53
C GLY A 88 -6.46 3.50 -11.72
N ALA A 89 -6.37 3.55 -10.39
CA ALA A 89 -7.50 3.26 -9.51
C ALA A 89 -8.61 4.35 -9.57
N GLY A 90 -9.55 4.22 -10.51
CA GLY A 90 -10.80 4.96 -10.60
C GLY A 90 -12.02 4.05 -10.48
N GLU A 91 -13.18 4.60 -10.13
CA GLU A 91 -14.45 3.87 -10.20
C GLU A 91 -15.21 4.32 -11.45
N ASP A 92 -15.57 3.37 -12.30
CA ASP A 92 -16.34 3.59 -13.51
C ASP A 92 -17.58 2.67 -13.55
N SER A 93 -18.21 2.54 -14.72
CA SER A 93 -19.39 1.70 -14.90
C SER A 93 -19.14 0.19 -14.66
N GLN A 94 -17.89 -0.28 -14.74
CA GLN A 94 -17.52 -1.67 -14.48
C GLN A 94 -17.48 -2.00 -12.99
N LYS A 95 -17.34 -0.97 -12.13
CA LYS A 95 -17.37 -1.08 -10.66
C LYS A 95 -16.28 -1.98 -10.07
N LEU A 96 -15.13 -2.04 -10.73
CA LEU A 96 -14.04 -2.92 -10.31
C LEU A 96 -13.37 -2.44 -9.02
N PHE A 97 -13.27 -1.12 -8.78
CA PHE A 97 -12.74 -0.61 -7.52
C PHE A 97 -13.65 -0.98 -6.34
N SER A 98 -14.94 -0.71 -6.43
CA SER A 98 -15.90 -1.08 -5.39
C SER A 98 -16.02 -2.60 -5.21
N HIS A 99 -15.83 -3.39 -6.27
CA HIS A 99 -15.76 -4.86 -6.20
C HIS A 99 -14.54 -5.35 -5.41
N PHE A 100 -13.33 -4.97 -5.82
CA PHE A 100 -12.11 -5.48 -5.18
C PHE A 100 -11.90 -4.94 -3.77
N ARG A 101 -12.45 -3.76 -3.44
CA ARG A 101 -12.55 -3.29 -2.06
C ARG A 101 -13.37 -4.25 -1.18
N LYS A 102 -14.51 -4.75 -1.69
CA LYS A 102 -15.33 -5.74 -0.97
C LYS A 102 -14.61 -7.09 -0.87
N VAL A 103 -13.99 -7.56 -1.95
CA VAL A 103 -13.18 -8.78 -1.94
C VAL A 103 -12.08 -8.68 -0.88
N ALA A 104 -11.36 -7.56 -0.80
CA ALA A 104 -10.34 -7.35 0.22
C ALA A 104 -10.91 -7.47 1.63
N LYS A 105 -12.01 -6.75 1.89
CA LYS A 105 -12.70 -6.75 3.19
C LYS A 105 -13.23 -8.12 3.61
N GLU A 106 -13.79 -8.89 2.67
CA GLU A 106 -14.33 -10.24 2.92
C GLU A 106 -13.25 -11.28 3.23
N ASN A 107 -11.98 -10.98 2.89
CA ASN A 107 -10.84 -11.88 3.06
C ASN A 107 -9.78 -11.31 4.01
N ASP A 108 -10.14 -10.38 4.89
CA ASP A 108 -9.25 -9.72 5.86
C ASP A 108 -7.94 -9.19 5.23
N ALA A 109 -8.03 -8.70 3.99
CA ALA A 109 -6.93 -8.16 3.24
C ALA A 109 -7.02 -6.63 3.14
N THR A 110 -5.85 -5.99 3.01
CA THR A 110 -5.77 -4.61 2.52
C THR A 110 -4.99 -4.58 1.20
N MET A 111 -5.34 -3.63 0.34
CA MET A 111 -4.76 -3.46 -0.99
C MET A 111 -4.20 -2.04 -1.15
N THR A 112 -3.41 -1.84 -2.19
CA THR A 112 -2.94 -0.50 -2.59
C THR A 112 -3.60 -0.09 -3.90
N TYR A 113 -4.27 1.05 -3.90
CA TYR A 113 -4.92 1.64 -5.05
C TYR A 113 -4.06 2.80 -5.56
N PHE A 114 -3.35 2.62 -6.67
CA PHE A 114 -2.55 3.66 -7.30
C PHE A 114 -3.45 4.54 -8.17
N LEU A 115 -3.94 5.62 -7.58
CA LEU A 115 -4.85 6.55 -8.23
C LEU A 115 -4.11 7.35 -9.32
N SER A 116 -4.71 7.42 -10.52
CA SER A 116 -4.31 8.43 -11.50
C SER A 116 -4.98 9.77 -11.18
N GLY A 117 -4.21 10.83 -11.01
CA GLY A 117 -4.70 12.14 -10.57
C GLY A 117 -5.71 12.77 -11.54
N VAL A 118 -5.59 12.49 -12.85
CA VAL A 118 -6.54 12.94 -13.89
C VAL A 118 -7.96 12.40 -13.69
N TYR A 119 -8.14 11.31 -12.94
CA TYR A 119 -9.47 10.80 -12.56
C TYR A 119 -10.18 11.63 -11.50
N MET A 120 -9.50 12.65 -10.95
CA MET A 120 -10.06 13.64 -10.04
C MET A 120 -10.29 15.00 -10.71
N LEU A 121 -10.11 15.08 -12.04
CA LEU A 121 -10.23 16.29 -12.84
C LEU A 121 -11.31 16.09 -13.93
N PRO A 122 -12.37 16.93 -13.97
CA PRO A 122 -13.37 16.85 -15.03
C PRO A 122 -12.74 17.13 -16.40
N GLU A 123 -13.20 16.42 -17.44
CA GLU A 123 -12.69 16.60 -18.80
C GLU A 123 -12.78 18.06 -19.27
N GLU A 124 -13.83 18.81 -18.89
CA GLU A 124 -13.98 20.23 -19.27
C GLU A 124 -12.91 21.13 -18.65
N LYS A 125 -12.17 20.63 -17.66
CA LYS A 125 -11.06 21.31 -16.99
C LYS A 125 -9.71 20.66 -17.31
N ARG A 126 -9.63 19.78 -18.30
CA ARG A 126 -8.37 19.08 -18.67
C ARG A 126 -7.18 20.01 -18.88
N ASP A 127 -7.39 21.23 -19.39
CA ASP A 127 -6.30 22.21 -19.63
C ASP A 127 -5.61 22.69 -18.34
N LEU A 128 -6.13 22.35 -17.16
CA LEU A 128 -5.43 22.52 -15.89
C LEU A 128 -4.28 21.52 -15.73
N TYR A 129 -4.35 20.36 -16.37
CA TYR A 129 -3.24 19.43 -16.48
C TYR A 129 -2.23 19.91 -17.53
N ARG A 130 -0.98 20.06 -17.10
CA ARG A 130 0.15 20.50 -17.89
C ARG A 130 1.17 19.36 -17.92
N PRO A 131 0.91 18.29 -18.68
CA PRO A 131 1.79 17.13 -18.73
C PRO A 131 3.21 17.54 -19.18
N PRO A 132 4.28 17.03 -18.54
CA PRO A 132 5.63 17.20 -19.04
C PRO A 132 5.73 16.75 -20.50
N GLN A 133 6.41 17.56 -21.33
CA GLN A 133 6.69 17.27 -22.74
C GLN A 133 5.46 17.11 -23.65
N HIS A 134 4.24 17.42 -23.18
CA HIS A 134 3.01 17.33 -23.96
C HIS A 134 2.19 18.63 -23.91
N SER A 135 1.23 18.76 -24.82
CA SER A 135 0.29 19.89 -24.79
C SER A 135 -0.61 19.83 -23.55
N PRO A 136 -1.03 21.00 -23.02
CA PRO A 136 -2.03 21.07 -21.94
C PRO A 136 -3.26 20.22 -22.22
N GLY A 137 -3.75 19.52 -21.19
CA GLY A 137 -4.93 18.67 -21.28
C GLY A 137 -4.76 17.35 -22.02
N ARG A 138 -3.53 16.97 -22.43
CA ARG A 138 -3.27 15.63 -22.98
C ARG A 138 -3.24 14.59 -21.86
N SER A 139 -3.90 13.44 -22.05
CA SER A 139 -3.83 12.25 -21.20
C SER A 139 -4.08 11.01 -22.08
N ASP A 140 -3.29 9.94 -21.96
CA ASP A 140 -3.50 8.68 -22.68
C ASP A 140 -4.54 7.77 -22.02
N ILE A 141 -4.89 8.08 -20.78
CA ILE A 141 -5.93 7.38 -20.02
C ILE A 141 -7.20 8.21 -19.84
N GLY A 142 -7.29 9.35 -20.55
CA GLY A 142 -8.44 10.25 -20.50
C GLY A 142 -8.59 10.98 -19.16
N PHE A 143 -9.82 11.46 -18.94
CA PHE A 143 -10.29 12.18 -17.74
C PHE A 143 -11.66 11.62 -17.36
N ASN A 144 -12.12 11.92 -16.15
CA ASN A 144 -13.48 11.56 -15.72
C ASN A 144 -14.47 12.70 -15.95
N ASP A 145 -15.75 12.37 -15.93
CA ASP A 145 -16.82 13.35 -15.71
C ASP A 145 -17.09 13.53 -14.20
N VAL A 146 -18.03 14.41 -13.86
CA VAL A 146 -18.37 14.71 -12.45
C VAL A 146 -18.92 13.48 -11.73
N GLU A 147 -19.66 12.61 -12.42
CA GLU A 147 -20.27 11.40 -11.84
C GLU A 147 -19.20 10.35 -11.51
N GLY A 148 -18.26 10.11 -12.44
CA GLY A 148 -17.11 9.24 -12.24
C GLY A 148 -16.17 9.75 -11.14
N ILE A 149 -15.97 11.07 -11.02
CA ILE A 149 -15.21 11.65 -9.90
C ILE A 149 -15.94 11.42 -8.57
N ALA A 150 -17.27 11.59 -8.53
CA ALA A 150 -18.04 11.34 -7.31
C ALA A 150 -17.95 9.87 -6.87
N ALA A 151 -18.09 8.94 -7.81
CA ALA A 151 -17.95 7.51 -7.57
C ALA A 151 -16.53 7.13 -7.10
N THR A 152 -15.51 7.72 -7.73
CA THR A 152 -14.11 7.51 -7.35
C THR A 152 -13.83 8.06 -5.95
N VAL A 153 -14.31 9.27 -5.62
CA VAL A 153 -14.20 9.87 -4.28
C VAL A 153 -14.85 8.99 -3.21
N GLU A 154 -16.02 8.41 -3.51
CA GLU A 154 -16.68 7.47 -2.62
C GLU A 154 -15.79 6.26 -2.32
N GLN A 155 -15.25 5.61 -3.36
CA GLN A 155 -14.42 4.43 -3.17
C GLN A 155 -13.08 4.74 -2.51
N LEU A 156 -12.42 5.86 -2.83
CA LEU A 156 -11.21 6.30 -2.14
C LEU A 156 -11.44 6.53 -0.63
N ARG A 157 -12.56 7.16 -0.26
CA ARG A 157 -12.93 7.36 1.14
C ARG A 157 -13.14 6.03 1.86
N LEU A 158 -13.92 5.12 1.25
CA LEU A 158 -14.20 3.82 1.83
C LEU A 158 -12.93 2.97 1.95
N ALA A 159 -12.11 2.94 0.90
CA ALA A 159 -10.84 2.22 0.89
C ALA A 159 -9.91 2.69 2.03
N TRP A 160 -9.73 4.00 2.20
CA TRP A 160 -8.91 4.54 3.29
C TRP A 160 -9.47 4.19 4.67
N LEU A 161 -10.79 4.32 4.87
CA LEU A 161 -11.46 3.96 6.12
C LEU A 161 -11.42 2.46 6.44
N GLU A 162 -11.14 1.63 5.44
CA GLU A 162 -10.98 0.18 5.57
C GLU A 162 -9.51 -0.26 5.70
N GLY A 163 -8.57 0.70 5.80
CA GLY A 163 -7.14 0.44 6.00
C GLY A 163 -6.34 0.21 4.72
N ASN A 164 -6.95 0.40 3.54
CA ASN A 164 -6.27 0.29 2.26
C ASN A 164 -5.43 1.53 1.96
N GLU A 165 -4.37 1.36 1.18
CA GLU A 165 -3.50 2.47 0.80
C GLU A 165 -3.96 3.14 -0.48
N ILE A 166 -3.83 4.47 -0.53
CA ILE A 166 -3.98 5.26 -1.75
C ILE A 166 -2.60 5.76 -2.18
N GLY A 167 -2.03 5.11 -3.20
CA GLY A 167 -0.79 5.53 -3.86
C GLY A 167 -1.09 6.35 -5.12
N THR A 168 -0.06 6.68 -5.89
CA THR A 168 -0.23 7.35 -7.20
C THR A 168 0.23 6.48 -8.36
N HIS A 169 -0.55 6.51 -9.44
CA HIS A 169 -0.13 6.11 -10.78
C HIS A 169 0.05 7.34 -11.69
N PHE A 170 0.30 8.49 -11.06
CA PHE A 170 0.58 9.78 -11.69
C PHE A 170 -0.61 10.28 -12.51
N ASN A 171 -0.41 10.98 -13.62
CA ASN A 171 -1.49 11.63 -14.36
C ASN A 171 -1.65 11.00 -15.75
N GLY A 172 -1.06 11.58 -16.79
CA GLY A 172 -1.42 11.31 -18.18
C GLY A 172 -0.99 9.97 -18.75
N HIS A 173 -0.22 9.16 -18.01
CA HIS A 173 0.19 7.80 -18.37
C HIS A 173 0.86 7.67 -19.76
N PHE A 174 1.91 8.45 -20.00
CA PHE A 174 2.63 8.44 -21.28
C PHE A 174 3.76 7.42 -21.29
N CYS A 175 3.82 6.58 -22.31
CA CYS A 175 4.84 5.54 -22.41
C CYS A 175 5.63 5.64 -23.71
N GLY A 176 6.85 5.12 -23.69
CA GLY A 176 7.71 5.05 -24.87
C GLY A 176 8.53 6.32 -25.16
N PRO A 177 9.26 6.32 -26.28
CA PRO A 177 10.36 7.28 -26.55
C PRO A 177 9.90 8.64 -27.10
N ASP A 178 8.60 8.92 -27.11
CA ASP A 178 8.05 10.17 -27.64
C ASP A 178 7.49 11.03 -26.49
N GLY A 179 8.36 11.36 -25.53
CA GLY A 179 7.99 12.09 -24.32
C GLY A 179 7.25 11.25 -23.28
N GLY A 180 7.43 9.92 -23.30
CA GLY A 180 6.96 9.04 -22.24
C GLY A 180 7.69 9.25 -20.92
N VAL A 181 7.16 8.68 -19.84
CA VAL A 181 7.70 8.89 -18.49
C VAL A 181 9.15 8.42 -18.33
N GLY A 182 9.64 7.56 -19.23
CA GLY A 182 11.04 7.17 -19.34
C GLY A 182 12.02 8.31 -19.65
N GLU A 183 11.55 9.41 -20.24
CA GLU A 183 12.38 10.53 -20.68
C GLU A 183 12.34 11.73 -19.72
N TRP A 184 11.50 11.65 -18.69
CA TRP A 184 11.27 12.74 -17.77
C TRP A 184 12.45 12.95 -16.82
N SER A 185 12.85 14.21 -16.68
CA SER A 185 13.80 14.68 -15.69
C SER A 185 13.22 14.62 -14.27
N VAL A 186 14.11 14.69 -13.27
CA VAL A 186 13.73 14.80 -11.85
C VAL A 186 12.78 15.98 -11.59
N ALA A 187 12.97 17.10 -12.30
CA ALA A 187 12.11 18.28 -12.15
C ALA A 187 10.70 18.04 -12.72
N GLU A 188 10.61 17.36 -13.86
CA GLU A 188 9.33 16.98 -14.47
C GLU A 188 8.57 15.95 -13.62
N TRP A 189 9.27 14.98 -13.01
CA TRP A 189 8.66 14.08 -12.02
C TRP A 189 8.10 14.82 -10.80
N LYS A 190 8.84 15.81 -10.27
CA LYS A 190 8.35 16.63 -9.15
C LYS A 190 7.10 17.43 -9.54
N ASP A 191 7.07 17.97 -10.76
CA ASP A 191 5.91 18.68 -11.29
C ASP A 191 4.69 17.74 -11.47
N GLU A 192 4.89 16.57 -12.06
CA GLU A 192 3.84 15.56 -12.21
C GLU A 192 3.23 15.14 -10.86
N ILE A 193 4.08 14.88 -9.86
CA ILE A 193 3.63 14.54 -8.49
C ILE A 193 2.86 15.70 -7.87
N ALA A 194 3.31 16.94 -8.07
CA ALA A 194 2.62 18.12 -7.56
C ALA A 194 1.24 18.28 -8.20
N GLN A 195 1.13 18.06 -9.52
CA GLN A 195 -0.14 18.08 -10.23
C GLN A 195 -1.08 16.97 -9.76
N ALA A 196 -0.59 15.73 -9.60
CA ALA A 196 -1.39 14.61 -9.09
C ALA A 196 -1.95 14.90 -7.68
N LYS A 197 -1.10 15.44 -6.79
CA LYS A 197 -1.54 15.88 -5.46
C LYS A 197 -2.59 17.00 -5.55
N SER A 198 -2.40 17.95 -6.46
CA SER A 198 -3.31 19.09 -6.62
C SER A 198 -4.73 18.67 -7.00
N PHE A 199 -4.89 17.71 -7.91
CA PHE A 199 -6.21 17.25 -8.35
C PHE A 199 -6.97 16.55 -7.22
N VAL A 200 -6.29 15.71 -6.42
CA VAL A 200 -6.89 15.09 -5.23
C VAL A 200 -7.23 16.13 -4.17
N LYS A 201 -6.43 17.18 -4.03
CA LYS A 201 -6.62 18.23 -3.01
C LYS A 201 -7.59 19.33 -3.43
N ALA A 202 -8.10 19.32 -4.66
CA ALA A 202 -8.99 20.36 -5.20
C ALA A 202 -10.18 19.81 -6.03
N TRP A 203 -10.48 18.51 -5.94
CA TRP A 203 -11.56 17.88 -6.74
C TRP A 203 -12.92 18.57 -6.53
N ARG A 204 -13.23 19.12 -5.35
CA ARG A 204 -14.48 19.87 -5.14
C ARG A 204 -14.52 21.16 -5.93
N THR A 205 -13.43 21.90 -5.96
CA THR A 205 -13.31 23.10 -6.79
C THR A 205 -13.41 22.76 -8.28
N HIS A 206 -12.81 21.64 -8.69
CA HIS A 206 -12.84 21.21 -10.07
C HIS A 206 -14.25 20.74 -10.50
N THR A 207 -14.97 20.03 -9.65
CA THR A 207 -16.30 19.48 -9.96
C THR A 207 -17.47 20.40 -9.62
N GLY A 208 -17.29 21.35 -8.71
CA GLY A 208 -18.39 22.15 -8.15
C GLY A 208 -19.17 21.44 -7.03
N MET A 209 -18.76 20.24 -6.62
CA MET A 209 -19.40 19.43 -5.57
C MET A 209 -19.10 19.94 -4.14
N LYS A 210 -19.60 21.14 -3.80
CA LYS A 210 -19.25 21.84 -2.55
C LYS A 210 -19.71 21.12 -1.27
N ASN A 211 -20.79 20.34 -1.35
CA ASN A 211 -21.48 19.76 -0.19
C ASN A 211 -21.11 18.30 0.09
N GLU A 212 -20.32 17.68 -0.78
CA GLU A 212 -19.89 16.29 -0.58
C GLU A 212 -18.98 16.14 0.63
N ALA A 213 -18.81 14.94 1.16
CA ALA A 213 -17.87 14.69 2.26
C ALA A 213 -16.41 14.82 1.78
N PRO A 214 -15.45 15.24 2.61
CA PRO A 214 -14.04 15.30 2.19
C PRO A 214 -13.49 13.87 2.04
N LEU A 215 -12.38 13.73 1.33
CA LEU A 215 -11.50 12.58 1.53
C LEU A 215 -10.91 12.68 2.96
N PRO A 216 -10.94 11.61 3.77
CA PRO A 216 -10.66 11.67 5.20
C PRO A 216 -9.16 11.74 5.52
N PHE A 217 -8.34 12.13 4.56
CA PHE A 217 -6.90 12.13 4.69
C PHE A 217 -6.22 13.34 4.05
N ASP A 218 -5.01 13.65 4.52
CA ASP A 218 -4.10 14.62 3.91
C ASP A 218 -3.20 13.90 2.89
N TYR A 219 -3.42 14.14 1.60
CA TYR A 219 -2.66 13.47 0.55
C TYR A 219 -1.19 13.90 0.47
N ASP A 220 -0.79 15.02 1.10
CA ASP A 220 0.63 15.36 1.25
C ASP A 220 1.35 14.40 2.23
N LYS A 221 0.60 13.72 3.10
CA LYS A 221 1.11 12.78 4.11
C LYS A 221 0.84 11.33 3.77
N GLU A 222 -0.32 11.04 3.18
CA GLU A 222 -0.70 9.67 2.83
C GLU A 222 0.03 9.16 1.58
N LEU A 223 0.38 10.04 0.64
CA LEU A 223 1.09 9.62 -0.56
C LEU A 223 2.56 9.32 -0.25
N ILE A 224 2.85 8.05 0.03
CA ILE A 224 4.20 7.56 0.39
C ILE A 224 4.84 6.65 -0.66
N GLY A 225 4.14 6.35 -1.76
CA GLY A 225 4.64 5.43 -2.78
C GLY A 225 3.90 5.53 -4.10
N ALA A 226 4.48 4.94 -5.14
CA ALA A 226 3.97 4.99 -6.50
C ALA A 226 4.40 3.78 -7.33
N ARG A 227 3.72 3.62 -8.47
CA ARG A 227 4.19 2.87 -9.63
C ARG A 227 4.20 3.80 -10.84
N THR A 228 5.31 3.88 -11.58
CA THR A 228 5.39 4.69 -12.79
C THR A 228 4.60 4.04 -13.94
N PRO A 229 3.99 4.85 -14.82
CA PRO A 229 3.35 4.35 -16.04
C PRO A 229 4.30 3.45 -16.84
N CYS A 230 3.79 2.32 -17.31
CA CYS A 230 4.55 1.34 -18.09
C CYS A 230 5.86 0.84 -17.47
N LEU A 231 6.08 1.05 -16.15
CA LEU A 231 7.32 0.69 -15.45
C LEU A 231 8.56 1.41 -16.00
N GLU A 232 8.37 2.61 -16.56
CA GLU A 232 9.43 3.42 -17.16
C GLU A 232 9.87 4.57 -16.23
N GLY A 233 11.09 5.10 -16.44
CA GLY A 233 11.55 6.33 -15.77
C GLY A 233 11.94 6.19 -14.29
N GLN A 234 12.06 4.96 -13.79
CA GLN A 234 12.30 4.65 -12.37
C GLN A 234 13.48 5.43 -11.77
N GLU A 235 14.61 5.57 -12.47
CA GLU A 235 15.82 6.20 -11.91
C GLU A 235 15.58 7.66 -11.50
N ASN A 236 15.11 8.49 -12.44
CA ASN A 236 14.81 9.90 -12.17
C ASN A 236 13.60 10.05 -11.23
N PHE A 237 12.62 9.14 -11.33
CA PHE A 237 11.50 9.12 -10.39
C PHE A 237 11.98 8.90 -8.96
N MET A 238 12.81 7.88 -8.70
CA MET A 238 13.28 7.57 -7.35
C MET A 238 14.09 8.71 -6.73
N GLU A 239 14.86 9.43 -7.54
CA GLU A 239 15.54 10.65 -7.10
C GLU A 239 14.55 11.74 -6.67
N ALA A 240 13.54 12.03 -7.51
CA ALA A 240 12.48 12.98 -7.17
C ALA A 240 11.70 12.56 -5.92
N ALA A 241 11.32 11.28 -5.84
CA ALA A 241 10.52 10.68 -4.79
C ALA A 241 11.24 10.73 -3.43
N ARG A 242 12.57 10.48 -3.41
CA ARG A 242 13.41 10.60 -2.21
C ARG A 242 13.33 12.01 -1.62
N GLU A 243 13.46 13.02 -2.46
CA GLU A 243 13.39 14.42 -2.02
C GLU A 243 12.00 14.83 -1.53
N LEU A 244 10.95 14.18 -2.05
CA LEU A 244 9.55 14.42 -1.69
C LEU A 244 9.06 13.56 -0.51
N GLY A 245 9.92 12.72 0.07
CA GLY A 245 9.61 11.93 1.26
C GLY A 245 8.84 10.62 0.98
N PHE A 246 8.84 10.12 -0.25
CA PHE A 246 8.32 8.79 -0.56
C PHE A 246 9.16 7.72 0.14
N ARG A 247 8.52 6.62 0.50
CA ARG A 247 9.13 5.50 1.24
C ARG A 247 9.42 4.31 0.37
N TYR A 248 8.68 4.12 -0.73
CA TYR A 248 8.89 3.01 -1.65
C TYR A 248 8.59 3.36 -3.10
N ASP A 249 9.13 2.53 -3.99
CA ASP A 249 8.83 2.46 -5.41
C ASP A 249 8.49 1.01 -5.79
N THR A 250 7.52 0.81 -6.69
CA THR A 250 7.16 -0.52 -7.25
C THR A 250 7.17 -0.50 -8.79
N SER A 251 8.08 0.27 -9.37
CA SER A 251 8.14 0.55 -10.82
C SER A 251 9.18 -0.28 -11.57
N GLY A 252 9.93 -1.13 -10.88
CA GLY A 252 10.91 -2.01 -11.50
C GLY A 252 10.42 -3.44 -11.65
N VAL A 253 11.32 -4.27 -12.19
CA VAL A 253 11.18 -5.72 -12.29
C VAL A 253 12.33 -6.38 -11.55
N ASN A 254 12.03 -7.34 -10.68
CA ASN A 254 13.05 -8.03 -9.90
C ASN A 254 12.69 -9.52 -9.68
N ASN A 255 13.65 -10.27 -9.16
CA ASN A 255 13.42 -11.63 -8.67
C ASN A 255 12.60 -11.61 -7.37
N GLN A 256 11.89 -12.70 -7.08
CA GLN A 256 11.13 -12.88 -5.83
C GLN A 256 12.07 -13.15 -4.63
N VAL A 257 12.75 -12.10 -4.19
CA VAL A 257 13.67 -12.07 -3.04
C VAL A 257 13.27 -10.94 -2.09
N TRP A 258 13.80 -10.95 -0.87
CA TRP A 258 13.52 -9.90 0.10
C TRP A 258 13.97 -8.52 -0.39
N PRO A 259 13.16 -7.47 -0.23
CA PRO A 259 13.46 -6.16 -0.79
C PRO A 259 14.62 -5.47 -0.08
N GLU A 260 15.29 -4.58 -0.80
CA GLU A 260 16.32 -3.69 -0.29
C GLU A 260 15.97 -2.23 -0.55
N ARG A 261 16.73 -1.31 0.04
CA ARG A 261 16.59 0.11 -0.27
C ARG A 261 17.50 0.49 -1.44
N LYS A 262 16.93 1.12 -2.45
CA LYS A 262 17.64 1.75 -3.57
C LYS A 262 17.36 3.25 -3.54
N GLN A 263 18.41 4.06 -3.68
CA GLN A 263 18.29 5.52 -3.61
C GLN A 263 17.50 6.04 -2.39
N GLY A 264 17.55 5.34 -1.26
CA GLY A 264 16.83 5.71 -0.03
C GLY A 264 15.38 5.22 0.08
N LEU A 265 14.78 4.68 -0.98
CA LEU A 265 13.43 4.11 -0.99
C LEU A 265 13.49 2.58 -0.94
N TRP A 266 12.47 1.93 -0.38
CA TRP A 266 12.29 0.49 -0.58
C TRP A 266 11.96 0.21 -2.04
N ASP A 267 12.75 -0.68 -2.66
CA ASP A 267 12.44 -1.22 -3.99
C ASP A 267 11.53 -2.44 -3.81
N LEU A 268 10.25 -2.24 -4.16
CA LEU A 268 9.18 -3.24 -4.10
C LEU A 268 8.70 -3.57 -5.52
N SER A 269 9.64 -3.67 -6.46
CA SER A 269 9.44 -4.08 -7.85
C SER A 269 8.54 -5.31 -8.01
N LEU A 270 7.81 -5.33 -9.12
CA LEU A 270 7.06 -6.51 -9.54
C LEU A 270 8.00 -7.69 -9.79
N GLN A 271 7.47 -8.89 -9.60
CA GLN A 271 8.25 -10.12 -9.62
C GLN A 271 7.78 -11.06 -10.72
N LEU A 272 8.70 -11.88 -11.22
CA LEU A 272 8.37 -12.96 -12.14
C LEU A 272 7.78 -14.16 -11.38
N VAL A 273 6.71 -14.73 -11.92
CA VAL A 273 6.05 -15.96 -11.44
C VAL A 273 6.03 -17.02 -12.53
N PRO A 274 5.93 -18.32 -12.18
CA PRO A 274 5.78 -19.36 -13.17
C PRO A 274 4.60 -19.08 -14.12
N PHE A 275 4.75 -19.43 -15.40
CA PHE A 275 3.67 -19.31 -16.39
C PHE A 275 3.30 -20.69 -16.92
N PRO A 276 2.30 -21.36 -16.32
CA PRO A 276 1.92 -22.73 -16.67
C PRO A 276 1.64 -22.89 -18.17
N GLY A 277 2.25 -23.91 -18.78
CA GLY A 277 2.15 -24.15 -20.23
C GLY A 277 3.17 -23.40 -21.08
N HIS A 278 4.03 -22.57 -20.47
CA HIS A 278 5.07 -21.79 -21.15
C HIS A 278 6.47 -22.10 -20.61
N SER A 279 7.51 -21.76 -21.38
CA SER A 279 8.91 -22.05 -21.04
C SER A 279 9.61 -20.90 -20.28
N PHE A 280 8.89 -19.83 -19.96
CA PHE A 280 9.42 -18.63 -19.33
C PHE A 280 8.52 -18.21 -18.17
N GLU A 281 9.02 -17.32 -17.32
CA GLU A 281 8.25 -16.75 -16.21
C GLU A 281 7.59 -15.42 -16.61
N GLN A 282 6.42 -15.17 -16.06
CA GLN A 282 5.59 -14.01 -16.36
C GLN A 282 5.66 -13.01 -15.22
N LEU A 283 5.80 -11.71 -15.54
CA LEU A 283 5.62 -10.66 -14.54
C LEU A 283 4.23 -10.81 -13.89
N ALA A 284 4.15 -10.73 -12.56
CA ALA A 284 2.93 -10.89 -11.77
C ALA A 284 1.97 -9.71 -11.94
N MET A 285 1.52 -9.49 -13.17
CA MET A 285 0.61 -8.44 -13.58
C MET A 285 -0.29 -8.86 -14.73
N ASP A 286 -1.58 -8.62 -14.58
CA ASP A 286 -2.64 -8.97 -15.55
C ASP A 286 -2.34 -8.53 -16.99
N TYR A 287 -1.82 -7.31 -17.18
CA TYR A 287 -1.43 -6.79 -18.48
C TYR A 287 -0.43 -7.70 -19.17
N ASN A 288 0.59 -8.17 -18.44
CA ASN A 288 1.64 -8.98 -19.04
C ASN A 288 1.16 -10.40 -19.36
N PHE A 289 0.23 -10.97 -18.58
CA PHE A 289 -0.45 -12.22 -18.97
C PHE A 289 -1.28 -11.99 -20.24
N MET A 290 -2.08 -10.92 -20.27
CA MET A 290 -2.89 -10.54 -21.42
C MET A 290 -2.08 -10.43 -22.70
N VAL A 291 -1.01 -9.63 -22.69
CA VAL A 291 -0.18 -9.43 -23.89
C VAL A 291 0.47 -10.73 -24.37
N ASN A 292 0.90 -11.62 -23.47
CA ASN A 292 1.49 -12.90 -23.87
C ASN A 292 0.45 -13.93 -24.36
N GLN A 293 -0.83 -13.71 -24.06
CA GLN A 293 -1.93 -14.62 -24.40
C GLN A 293 -2.73 -14.18 -25.63
N SER A 294 -3.04 -12.89 -25.74
CA SER A 294 -3.83 -12.29 -26.83
C SER A 294 -3.11 -11.19 -27.62
N GLY A 295 -1.83 -10.92 -27.34
CA GLY A 295 -1.08 -9.89 -28.05
C GLY A 295 -1.59 -8.48 -27.73
N THR A 296 -1.73 -7.62 -28.75
CA THR A 296 -2.31 -6.27 -28.56
C THR A 296 -3.84 -6.27 -28.58
N GLU A 297 -4.48 -7.42 -28.75
CA GLU A 297 -5.94 -7.55 -28.68
C GLU A 297 -6.36 -7.65 -27.22
N THR A 298 -6.99 -6.60 -26.70
CA THR A 298 -7.51 -6.56 -25.31
C THR A 298 -8.75 -7.44 -25.10
N GLN A 299 -9.36 -7.90 -26.20
CA GLN A 299 -10.52 -8.80 -26.24
C GLN A 299 -10.26 -9.90 -27.28
N GLY A 300 -9.24 -10.72 -27.05
CA GLY A 300 -8.91 -11.85 -27.91
C GLY A 300 -9.98 -12.95 -27.91
N ASP A 301 -9.66 -14.09 -28.55
CA ASP A 301 -10.58 -15.22 -28.74
C ASP A 301 -11.35 -15.66 -27.46
N PRO A 302 -12.68 -15.45 -27.38
CA PRO A 302 -13.49 -15.81 -26.21
C PRO A 302 -13.41 -17.27 -25.80
N ALA A 303 -13.16 -18.19 -26.74
CA ALA A 303 -13.02 -19.61 -26.42
C ALA A 303 -11.79 -19.92 -25.54
N LYS A 304 -10.82 -18.98 -25.48
CA LYS A 304 -9.59 -19.14 -24.71
C LYS A 304 -9.61 -18.43 -23.36
N HIS A 305 -10.56 -17.53 -23.11
CA HIS A 305 -10.59 -16.69 -21.89
C HIS A 305 -10.53 -17.51 -20.60
N GLY A 306 -11.29 -18.60 -20.51
CA GLY A 306 -11.27 -19.48 -19.33
C GLY A 306 -9.87 -20.03 -19.02
N ARG A 307 -9.22 -20.63 -20.04
CA ARG A 307 -7.84 -21.15 -19.93
C ARG A 307 -6.85 -20.05 -19.55
N TRP A 308 -6.96 -18.87 -20.17
CA TRP A 308 -6.03 -17.76 -19.90
C TRP A 308 -6.12 -17.25 -18.47
N GLY A 309 -7.32 -17.15 -17.90
CA GLY A 309 -7.50 -16.81 -16.49
C GLY A 309 -6.97 -17.91 -15.56
N ASP A 310 -7.17 -19.18 -15.92
CA ASP A 310 -6.63 -20.30 -15.13
C ASP A 310 -5.09 -20.31 -15.15
N GLU A 311 -4.46 -20.02 -16.30
CA GLU A 311 -3.00 -19.87 -16.39
C GLU A 311 -2.47 -18.74 -15.51
N MET A 312 -3.16 -17.59 -15.46
CA MET A 312 -2.78 -16.49 -14.56
C MET A 312 -2.93 -16.89 -13.10
N ARG A 313 -4.09 -17.45 -12.71
CA ARG A 313 -4.33 -17.92 -11.33
C ARG A 313 -3.26 -18.91 -10.91
N ASP A 314 -3.05 -19.96 -11.69
CA ASP A 314 -2.15 -21.05 -11.35
C ASP A 314 -0.68 -20.56 -11.32
N GLY A 315 -0.32 -19.62 -12.18
CA GLY A 315 0.99 -18.97 -12.15
C GLY A 315 1.21 -18.14 -10.87
N LEU A 316 0.22 -17.35 -10.46
CA LEU A 316 0.27 -16.57 -9.22
C LEU A 316 0.32 -17.48 -7.98
N LEU A 317 -0.47 -18.56 -7.95
CA LEU A 317 -0.44 -19.56 -6.87
C LEU A 317 0.92 -20.28 -6.81
N ALA A 318 1.49 -20.66 -7.95
CA ALA A 318 2.83 -21.26 -7.98
C ALA A 318 3.92 -20.28 -7.50
N GLY A 319 3.79 -18.99 -7.85
CA GLY A 319 4.64 -17.92 -7.31
C GLY A 319 4.49 -17.75 -5.79
N PHE A 320 3.27 -17.87 -5.28
CA PHE A 320 2.98 -17.87 -3.85
C PHE A 320 3.62 -19.08 -3.16
N GLU A 321 3.37 -20.30 -3.63
CA GLU A 321 3.89 -21.54 -3.05
C GLU A 321 5.42 -21.54 -3.00
N ARG A 322 6.06 -21.08 -4.09
CA ARG A 322 7.53 -20.96 -4.17
C ARG A 322 8.11 -20.09 -3.05
N ALA A 323 7.52 -18.94 -2.76
CA ALA A 323 7.96 -18.09 -1.65
C ALA A 323 7.55 -18.67 -0.29
N TYR A 324 6.31 -19.17 -0.20
CA TYR A 324 5.69 -19.65 1.02
C TYR A 324 6.41 -20.86 1.61
N ASP A 325 6.88 -21.79 0.77
CA ASP A 325 7.65 -22.96 1.19
C ASP A 325 9.17 -22.71 1.15
N GLY A 326 9.59 -21.61 0.52
CA GLY A 326 10.98 -21.24 0.30
C GLY A 326 11.43 -20.08 1.19
N ASN A 327 11.79 -18.97 0.54
CA ASN A 327 12.50 -17.84 1.13
C ASN A 327 11.61 -16.83 1.88
N ARG A 328 10.28 -17.00 1.85
CA ARG A 328 9.28 -16.10 2.44
C ARG A 328 9.34 -14.65 1.95
N ALA A 329 9.97 -14.40 0.79
CA ALA A 329 9.95 -13.07 0.19
C ALA A 329 8.51 -12.63 -0.11
N PRO A 330 8.17 -11.33 0.04
CA PRO A 330 6.85 -10.83 -0.34
C PRO A 330 6.54 -11.16 -1.80
N LEU A 331 5.30 -11.56 -2.09
CA LEU A 331 4.78 -11.66 -3.45
C LEU A 331 4.05 -10.37 -3.81
N ILE A 332 4.53 -9.66 -4.83
CA ILE A 332 3.95 -8.40 -5.30
C ILE A 332 3.16 -8.65 -6.58
N ILE A 333 1.86 -8.34 -6.57
CA ILE A 333 0.93 -8.56 -7.68
C ILE A 333 0.30 -7.23 -8.08
N GLY A 334 0.55 -6.79 -9.31
CA GLY A 334 -0.05 -5.58 -9.89
C GLY A 334 -1.22 -5.91 -10.80
N ASN A 335 -2.24 -5.07 -10.85
CA ASN A 335 -3.41 -5.29 -11.70
C ASN A 335 -3.95 -3.95 -12.19
N HIS A 336 -4.87 -3.99 -13.16
CA HIS A 336 -5.60 -2.84 -13.67
C HIS A 336 -7.10 -3.04 -13.45
N PHE A 337 -7.86 -1.97 -13.26
CA PHE A 337 -9.32 -2.04 -13.28
C PHE A 337 -9.83 -2.12 -14.71
N GLU A 338 -9.57 -3.27 -15.33
CA GLU A 338 -9.84 -3.51 -16.75
C GLU A 338 -10.49 -4.89 -16.96
N SER A 339 -11.48 -4.94 -17.83
CA SER A 339 -12.18 -6.19 -18.17
C SER A 339 -11.55 -6.90 -19.38
N TRP A 340 -10.23 -6.88 -19.51
CA TRP A 340 -9.53 -7.53 -20.62
C TRP A 340 -9.86 -9.02 -20.71
N ASN A 341 -9.97 -9.52 -21.95
CA ASN A 341 -10.33 -10.90 -22.26
C ASN A 341 -11.53 -11.40 -21.41
N GLY A 342 -12.63 -10.65 -21.47
CA GLY A 342 -13.87 -11.00 -20.78
C GLY A 342 -13.81 -10.95 -19.26
N GLY A 343 -12.86 -10.20 -18.68
CA GLY A 343 -12.68 -10.09 -17.22
C GLY A 343 -12.06 -11.34 -16.58
N THR A 344 -11.45 -12.21 -17.37
CA THR A 344 -10.89 -13.49 -16.87
C THR A 344 -9.78 -13.27 -15.84
N TYR A 345 -9.03 -12.18 -15.95
CA TYR A 345 -7.96 -11.83 -15.01
C TYR A 345 -8.51 -11.33 -13.67
N MET A 346 -9.62 -10.60 -13.67
CA MET A 346 -10.31 -10.20 -12.43
C MET A 346 -10.78 -11.43 -11.66
N ARG A 347 -11.39 -12.40 -12.36
CA ARG A 347 -11.74 -13.71 -11.78
C ARG A 347 -10.50 -14.39 -11.19
N ALA A 348 -9.41 -14.48 -11.95
CA ALA A 348 -8.18 -15.13 -11.51
C ALA A 348 -7.62 -14.51 -10.22
N VAL A 349 -7.53 -13.18 -10.15
CA VAL A 349 -7.02 -12.45 -8.98
C VAL A 349 -7.93 -12.67 -7.77
N GLU A 350 -9.25 -12.62 -7.94
CA GLU A 350 -10.20 -12.89 -6.86
C GLU A 350 -10.07 -14.32 -6.32
N GLU A 351 -9.90 -15.32 -7.19
CA GLU A 351 -9.64 -16.71 -6.78
C GLU A 351 -8.35 -16.81 -5.96
N VAL A 352 -7.27 -16.14 -6.39
CA VAL A 352 -6.00 -16.08 -5.65
C VAL A 352 -6.18 -15.43 -4.27
N VAL A 353 -6.86 -14.28 -4.18
CA VAL A 353 -7.12 -13.59 -2.90
C VAL A 353 -7.82 -14.53 -1.90
N LYS A 354 -8.89 -15.19 -2.33
CA LYS A 354 -9.67 -16.11 -1.49
C LYS A 354 -8.84 -17.30 -1.00
N GLU A 355 -7.92 -17.79 -1.82
CA GLU A 355 -7.11 -18.95 -1.48
C GLU A 355 -5.94 -18.61 -0.54
N VAL A 356 -5.22 -17.51 -0.81
CA VAL A 356 -3.99 -17.19 -0.09
C VAL A 356 -4.25 -16.42 1.21
N CYS A 357 -5.19 -15.48 1.21
CA CYS A 357 -5.41 -14.60 2.36
C CYS A 357 -6.10 -15.30 3.54
N ALA A 358 -6.77 -16.43 3.30
CA ALA A 358 -7.38 -17.25 4.36
C ALA A 358 -6.36 -18.07 5.18
N LYS A 359 -5.08 -18.11 4.79
CA LYS A 359 -4.04 -18.91 5.48
C LYS A 359 -3.49 -18.16 6.70
N SER A 360 -3.33 -18.85 7.82
CA SER A 360 -3.04 -18.25 9.13
C SER A 360 -1.68 -17.55 9.27
N ASP A 361 -0.68 -17.92 8.45
CA ASP A 361 0.66 -17.33 8.45
C ASP A 361 0.92 -16.47 7.18
N VAL A 362 -0.14 -16.09 6.49
CA VAL A 362 -0.14 -15.15 5.37
C VAL A 362 -0.66 -13.80 5.83
N ARG A 363 -0.04 -12.72 5.35
CA ARG A 363 -0.47 -11.34 5.56
C ARG A 363 -0.73 -10.71 4.19
N CYS A 364 -2.00 -10.57 3.82
CA CYS A 364 -2.41 -9.83 2.62
C CYS A 364 -2.55 -8.34 2.94
N VAL A 365 -1.55 -7.57 2.52
CA VAL A 365 -1.33 -6.20 3.03
C VAL A 365 -1.10 -5.20 1.90
N SER A 366 -1.38 -3.93 2.18
CA SER A 366 -0.94 -2.82 1.33
C SER A 366 0.58 -2.65 1.36
N PHE A 367 1.15 -1.94 0.37
CA PHE A 367 2.56 -1.59 0.37
C PHE A 367 2.96 -0.78 1.60
N ARG A 368 2.12 0.16 2.07
CA ARG A 368 2.34 0.90 3.32
C ARG A 368 2.60 -0.04 4.49
N GLN A 369 1.72 -1.01 4.69
CA GLN A 369 1.84 -1.97 5.79
C GLN A 369 3.07 -2.87 5.65
N LEU A 370 3.42 -3.28 4.42
CA LEU A 370 4.68 -4.00 4.17
C LEU A 370 5.90 -3.13 4.52
N VAL A 371 5.90 -1.86 4.11
CA VAL A 371 6.99 -0.92 4.39
C VAL A 371 7.10 -0.59 5.88
N ASP A 372 5.97 -0.41 6.57
CA ASP A 372 5.94 -0.23 8.03
C ASP A 372 6.56 -1.44 8.74
N TRP A 373 6.23 -2.66 8.29
CA TRP A 373 6.84 -3.87 8.81
C TRP A 373 8.34 -3.94 8.51
N LEU A 374 8.77 -3.59 7.30
CA LEU A 374 10.19 -3.60 6.91
C LEU A 374 11.01 -2.59 7.73
N ASP A 375 10.44 -1.42 8.05
CA ASP A 375 11.14 -0.34 8.75
C ASP A 375 11.46 -0.66 10.20
N VAL A 376 10.70 -1.54 10.86
CA VAL A 376 10.97 -1.94 12.25
C VAL A 376 11.92 -3.14 12.37
N GLN A 377 12.31 -3.77 11.26
CA GLN A 377 13.21 -4.92 11.29
C GLN A 377 14.66 -4.55 11.58
N ASP A 378 15.42 -5.50 12.12
CA ASP A 378 16.88 -5.36 12.19
C ASP A 378 17.47 -5.35 10.77
N PRO A 379 18.28 -4.34 10.39
CA PRO A 379 18.96 -4.34 9.10
C PRO A 379 19.78 -5.60 8.84
N LYS A 380 20.35 -6.23 9.89
CA LYS A 380 21.10 -7.49 9.76
C LYS A 380 20.17 -8.68 9.49
N THR A 381 18.96 -8.70 10.08
CA THR A 381 17.96 -9.72 9.77
C THR A 381 17.53 -9.61 8.32
N LEU A 382 17.21 -8.41 7.84
CA LEU A 382 16.85 -8.21 6.43
C LEU A 382 18.00 -8.57 5.48
N ALA A 383 19.24 -8.18 5.79
CA ALA A 383 20.40 -8.57 5.00
C ALA A 383 20.60 -10.09 4.96
N LYS A 384 20.30 -10.79 6.06
CA LYS A 384 20.33 -12.26 6.10
C LYS A 384 19.22 -12.87 5.26
N LEU A 385 17.98 -12.37 5.37
CA LEU A 385 16.87 -12.82 4.54
C LEU A 385 17.17 -12.68 3.03
N ARG A 386 17.86 -11.61 2.62
CA ARG A 386 18.30 -11.40 1.24
C ARG A 386 19.35 -12.38 0.73
N THR A 387 19.98 -13.18 1.59
CA THR A 387 20.91 -14.22 1.11
C THR A 387 20.18 -15.45 0.57
N LEU A 388 18.88 -15.60 0.84
CA LEU A 388 18.06 -16.66 0.28
C LEU A 388 17.61 -16.25 -1.12
N THR A 389 17.99 -17.05 -2.11
CA THR A 389 17.60 -16.84 -3.51
C THR A 389 16.14 -17.27 -3.75
N VAL A 390 15.65 -17.14 -4.98
CA VAL A 390 14.25 -17.44 -5.35
C VAL A 390 13.87 -18.87 -4.94
N GLY A 391 12.85 -19.00 -4.09
CA GLY A 391 12.37 -20.30 -3.60
C GLY A 391 13.30 -21.03 -2.63
N GLU A 392 14.42 -20.42 -2.22
CA GLU A 392 15.38 -21.08 -1.34
C GLU A 392 14.92 -21.10 0.11
N ALA A 393 14.60 -22.28 0.63
CA ALA A 393 14.37 -22.47 2.06
C ALA A 393 15.71 -22.53 2.84
N PRO A 394 15.79 -21.99 4.07
CA PRO A 394 16.98 -22.11 4.89
C PRO A 394 17.28 -23.58 5.23
N LYS A 395 18.44 -24.09 4.79
CA LYS A 395 18.83 -25.51 4.90
C LYS A 395 18.75 -26.09 6.32
N GLN A 396 18.96 -25.26 7.34
CA GLN A 396 18.91 -25.65 8.76
C GLN A 396 17.61 -25.22 9.47
N GLY A 397 16.61 -24.77 8.72
CA GLY A 397 15.35 -24.22 9.22
C GLY A 397 15.46 -22.78 9.72
N TRP A 398 14.30 -22.11 9.80
CA TRP A 398 14.16 -20.69 10.19
C TRP A 398 14.76 -20.37 11.56
N LYS A 399 14.56 -21.26 12.54
CA LYS A 399 15.10 -21.07 13.89
C LYS A 399 16.62 -20.94 13.92
N SER A 400 17.33 -21.85 13.25
CA SER A 400 18.80 -21.76 13.15
C SER A 400 19.21 -20.55 12.32
N PHE A 401 18.53 -20.35 11.19
CA PHE A 401 18.82 -19.26 10.26
C PHE A 401 18.65 -17.87 10.88
N LEU A 402 17.68 -17.63 11.76
CA LEU A 402 17.43 -16.30 12.34
C LEU A 402 17.76 -16.21 13.83
N SER A 403 18.30 -17.27 14.46
CA SER A 403 18.91 -17.15 15.77
C SER A 403 20.14 -16.23 15.68
N GLY A 404 20.16 -15.10 16.37
CA GLY A 404 21.23 -14.10 16.32
C GLY A 404 22.60 -14.58 16.84
N ALA A 405 22.82 -15.89 16.97
CA ALA A 405 24.09 -16.48 17.36
C ALA A 405 24.96 -16.76 16.11
N PRO A 406 26.29 -16.56 16.19
CA PRO A 406 27.18 -17.08 15.16
C PRO A 406 26.95 -18.59 15.02
N ALA A 407 26.95 -19.07 13.77
CA ALA A 407 26.87 -20.50 13.49
C ALA A 407 27.85 -21.26 14.41
N PRO A 408 27.45 -22.38 15.02
CA PRO A 408 28.38 -23.17 15.81
C PRO A 408 29.61 -23.47 14.94
N ALA A 409 30.80 -23.17 15.45
CA ALA A 409 32.04 -23.51 14.76
C ALA A 409 31.96 -24.99 14.32
N PRO A 410 32.35 -25.32 13.07
CA PRO A 410 32.28 -26.69 12.60
C PRO A 410 32.96 -27.59 13.62
N LYS A 411 32.25 -28.63 14.08
CA LYS A 411 32.82 -29.61 14.99
C LYS A 411 34.08 -30.15 14.33
N GLY A 412 35.24 -29.77 14.87
CA GLY A 412 36.53 -30.27 14.43
C GLY A 412 36.47 -31.79 14.40
N VAL A 413 36.92 -32.37 13.30
CA VAL A 413 37.03 -33.83 13.15
C VAL A 413 37.83 -34.37 14.34
N PRO A 414 37.33 -35.35 15.11
CA PRO A 414 38.13 -35.99 16.15
C PRO A 414 39.35 -36.65 15.50
N GLY A 415 40.56 -36.16 15.80
CA GLY A 415 41.80 -36.84 15.45
C GLY A 415 42.79 -36.13 14.52
N ALA A 416 42.80 -34.79 14.44
CA ALA A 416 43.96 -34.09 13.86
C ALA A 416 45.11 -34.03 14.89
N PRO A 417 46.29 -34.63 14.62
CA PRO A 417 47.42 -34.58 15.54
C PRO A 417 47.99 -33.15 15.59
N ALA A 418 48.44 -32.75 16.78
CA ALA A 418 49.12 -31.47 16.98
C ALA A 418 50.38 -31.40 16.11
N ALA A 419 50.42 -30.44 15.19
CA ALA A 419 51.64 -30.08 14.50
C ALA A 419 52.66 -29.55 15.52
N ARG A 420 53.76 -30.27 15.70
CA ARG A 420 54.98 -29.76 16.33
C ARG A 420 55.87 -29.20 15.23
N GLY A 421 56.38 -27.99 15.42
CA GLY A 421 57.41 -27.37 14.58
C GLY A 421 57.07 -25.94 14.23
#